data_AF-A0A0A8X0J6-F1
#
_entry.id   AF-A0A0A8X0J6-F1
#
_cell.length_a   1.000
_cell.length_b   1.000
_cell.length_c   1.000
_cell.angle_alpha   90.00
_cell.angle_beta   90.00
_cell.angle_gamma   90.00
#
_symmetry.space_group_name_H-M   'P 1'
#
loop_
_entity.id
_entity.type
_entity.pdbx_description
1 polymer ?
#
loop_
_entity_poly.entity_id
_entity_poly.type
_entity_poly.pdbx_seq_one_letter_code
_entity_poly.pdbx_strand_id
1 'polypeptide(L)'
;MKELQAYTKDYQKEMGWEINSDNYAKSRESLLNNYLLLTTEVAEVAEELRKAFNFTQSKVQEGMDENEAFLIAKESIKQDIGKELADCLAYLLKFYNYFDIDLEESFYEKMLEVRVRKNKDL
;
A
#
# COMPACT_ATOMS: atom_id res chain seq x y z
N MET A 1 5.36 -1.06 13.99
CA MET A 1 4.13 -0.65 13.27
C MET A 1 3.02 -0.17 14.19
N LYS A 2 2.96 -0.61 15.46
CA LYS A 2 1.96 -0.15 16.44
C LYS A 2 1.87 1.38 16.58
N GLU A 3 3.01 2.07 16.63
CA GLU A 3 3.04 3.54 16.72
C GLU A 3 2.41 4.21 15.49
N LEU A 4 2.72 3.72 14.29
CA LEU A 4 2.14 4.24 13.05
C LEU A 4 0.64 3.96 12.96
N GLN A 5 0.22 2.76 13.37
CA GLN A 5 -1.21 2.41 13.44
C GLN A 5 -1.96 3.32 14.42
N ALA A 6 -1.39 3.58 15.60
CA ALA A 6 -1.97 4.49 16.59
C ALA A 6 -2.04 5.93 16.06
N TYR A 7 -0.93 6.44 15.52
CA TYR A 7 -0.87 7.77 14.91
C TYR A 7 -1.94 7.95 13.82
N THR A 8 -2.06 6.99 12.90
CA THR A 8 -3.04 7.06 11.82
C THR A 8 -4.48 6.97 12.32
N LYS A 9 -4.74 6.20 13.39
CA LYS A 9 -6.05 6.16 14.05
C LYS A 9 -6.45 7.53 14.56
N ASP A 10 -5.56 8.21 15.28
CA ASP A 10 -5.81 9.52 15.85
C ASP A 10 -5.95 10.58 14.75
N TYR A 11 -5.04 10.60 13.78
CA TYR A 11 -5.09 11.51 12.64
C TYR A 11 -6.39 11.37 11.83
N GLN A 12 -6.80 10.15 11.51
CA GLN A 12 -8.05 9.91 10.76
C GLN A 12 -9.28 10.34 11.54
N LYS A 13 -9.28 10.18 12.86
CA LYS A 13 -10.35 10.65 13.72
C LYS A 13 -10.43 12.17 13.77
N GLU A 14 -9.29 12.86 13.90
CA GLU A 14 -9.21 14.32 13.85
C GLU A 14 -9.75 14.89 12.54
N MET A 15 -9.49 14.20 11.42
CA MET A 15 -9.96 14.59 10.09
C MET A 15 -11.41 14.16 9.77
N GLY A 16 -12.05 13.37 10.65
CA GLY A 16 -13.38 12.80 10.40
C GLY A 16 -13.40 11.79 9.25
N TRP A 17 -12.28 11.09 9.04
CA TRP A 17 -12.09 10.13 7.94
C TRP A 17 -12.20 8.68 8.38
N GLU A 18 -12.50 8.40 9.64
CA GLU A 18 -12.71 7.03 10.12
C GLU A 18 -13.83 6.29 9.34
N ILE A 19 -13.74 4.96 9.30
CA ILE A 19 -14.86 4.17 8.77
C ILE A 19 -16.01 4.31 9.76
N ASN A 20 -17.16 4.79 9.27
CA ASN A 20 -18.31 5.05 10.12
C ASN A 20 -18.84 3.76 10.75
N SER A 21 -19.08 3.77 12.06
CA SER A 21 -19.58 2.63 12.84
C SER A 21 -20.97 2.86 13.45
N ASP A 22 -21.68 3.92 13.05
CA ASP A 22 -22.98 4.31 13.65
C ASP A 22 -24.06 3.24 13.41
N ASN A 23 -24.11 2.68 12.21
CA ASN A 23 -25.06 1.65 11.80
C ASN A 23 -24.59 0.91 10.55
N TYR A 24 -25.17 -0.27 10.31
CA TYR A 24 -24.81 -1.14 9.21
C TYR A 24 -24.75 -0.45 7.84
N ALA A 25 -25.74 0.39 7.50
CA ALA A 25 -25.80 1.02 6.19
C ALA A 25 -24.62 1.97 5.97
N LYS A 26 -24.32 2.83 6.96
CA LYS A 26 -23.17 3.74 6.92
C LYS A 26 -21.85 3.00 6.95
N SER A 27 -21.72 1.96 7.78
CA SER A 27 -20.50 1.14 7.83
C SER A 27 -20.21 0.45 6.51
N ARG A 28 -21.24 -0.12 5.88
CA ARG A 28 -21.12 -0.75 4.56
C ARG A 28 -20.66 0.26 3.51
N GLU A 29 -21.25 1.45 3.49
CA GLU A 29 -20.85 2.52 2.56
C GLU A 29 -19.39 2.96 2.79
N SER A 30 -19.02 3.26 4.04
CA SER A 30 -17.65 3.65 4.38
C SER A 30 -16.62 2.56 4.07
N LEU A 31 -16.94 1.27 4.31
CA LEU A 31 -16.06 0.15 3.97
C LEU A 31 -15.85 0.03 2.46
N LEU A 32 -16.93 0.13 1.68
CA LEU A 32 -16.85 0.08 0.21
C LEU A 32 -16.08 1.27 -0.36
N ASN A 33 -16.27 2.47 0.20
CA ASN A 33 -15.50 3.64 -0.18
C ASN A 33 -14.02 3.49 0.18
N ASN A 34 -13.69 2.99 1.38
CA ASN A 34 -12.31 2.74 1.78
C ASN A 34 -11.64 1.72 0.85
N TYR A 35 -12.38 0.67 0.45
CA TYR A 35 -11.89 -0.31 -0.52
C TYR A 35 -11.66 0.30 -1.90
N LEU A 36 -12.61 1.09 -2.41
CA LEU A 36 -12.49 1.78 -3.69
C LEU A 36 -11.27 2.70 -3.73
N LEU A 37 -11.06 3.48 -2.67
CA LEU A 37 -9.91 4.38 -2.56
C LEU A 37 -8.61 3.58 -2.52
N LEU A 38 -8.50 2.54 -1.68
CA LEU A 38 -7.34 1.64 -1.69
C LEU A 38 -7.05 1.09 -3.10
N THR A 39 -8.05 0.67 -3.86
CA THR A 39 -7.83 0.17 -5.21
C THR A 39 -7.36 1.25 -6.18
N THR A 40 -7.69 2.52 -5.93
CA THR A 40 -7.24 3.68 -6.70
C THR A 40 -5.74 3.91 -6.44
N GLU A 41 -5.32 3.97 -5.19
CA GLU A 41 -3.90 4.14 -4.83
C GLU A 41 -3.04 2.98 -5.37
N VAL A 42 -3.55 1.75 -5.37
CA VAL A 42 -2.87 0.60 -5.98
C VAL A 42 -2.70 0.79 -7.50
N ALA A 43 -3.67 1.41 -8.17
CA ALA A 43 -3.55 1.74 -9.59
C ALA A 43 -2.52 2.87 -9.83
N GLU A 44 -2.37 3.81 -8.90
CA GLU A 44 -1.35 4.85 -8.96
C GLU A 44 0.06 4.28 -8.75
N VAL A 45 0.24 3.30 -7.86
CA VAL A 45 1.49 2.52 -7.81
C VAL A 45 1.80 1.87 -9.16
N ALA A 46 0.80 1.30 -9.84
CA ALA A 46 1.00 0.71 -11.16
C ALA A 46 1.37 1.75 -12.23
N GLU A 47 0.82 2.97 -12.14
CA GLU A 47 1.19 4.09 -13.02
C GLU A 47 2.65 4.52 -12.83
N GLU A 48 3.14 4.61 -11.59
CA GLU A 48 4.55 4.92 -11.32
C GLU A 48 5.50 3.84 -11.86
N LEU A 49 5.14 2.56 -11.70
CA LEU A 49 5.89 1.45 -12.31
C LEU A 49 5.91 1.55 -13.83
N ARG A 50 4.76 1.86 -14.45
CA ARG A 50 4.67 2.05 -15.91
C ARG A 50 5.58 3.18 -16.39
N LYS A 51 5.67 4.30 -15.65
CA LYS A 51 6.61 5.40 -15.96
C LYS A 51 8.05 4.93 -15.92
N ALA A 52 8.46 4.19 -14.90
CA ALA A 52 9.82 3.66 -14.81
C ALA A 52 10.16 2.70 -15.96
N PHE A 53 9.23 1.81 -16.35
CA PHE A 53 9.47 0.89 -17.45
C PHE A 53 9.56 1.59 -18.80
N ASN A 54 8.69 2.58 -19.07
CA ASN A 54 8.74 3.37 -20.29
C ASN A 54 10.04 4.18 -20.38
N PHE A 55 10.47 4.78 -19.27
CA PHE A 55 11.75 5.50 -19.21
C PHE A 55 12.92 4.56 -19.53
N THR A 56 12.97 3.39 -18.88
CA THR A 56 14.00 2.37 -19.09
C THR A 56 14.05 1.97 -20.56
N GLN A 57 12.90 1.65 -21.17
CA GLN A 57 12.83 1.25 -22.57
C GLN A 57 13.31 2.36 -23.51
N SER A 58 12.96 3.62 -23.25
CA SER A 58 13.45 4.77 -24.03
C SER A 58 14.97 4.87 -23.99
N LYS A 59 15.59 4.69 -22.82
CA LYS A 59 17.05 4.77 -22.67
C LYS A 59 17.78 3.60 -23.31
N VAL A 60 17.22 2.41 -23.23
CA VAL A 60 17.75 1.25 -23.96
C VAL A 60 17.71 1.47 -25.47
N GLN A 61 16.64 2.07 -26.00
CA GLN A 61 16.56 2.43 -27.43
C GLN A 61 17.58 3.50 -27.84
N GLU A 62 18.00 4.37 -26.91
CA GLU A 62 19.09 5.34 -27.09
C GLU A 62 20.50 4.70 -26.97
N GLY A 63 20.59 3.40 -26.67
CA GLY A 63 21.85 2.66 -26.58
C GLY A 63 22.43 2.52 -25.16
N MET A 64 21.68 2.88 -24.12
CA MET A 64 22.08 2.67 -22.72
C MET A 64 21.93 1.20 -22.30
N ASP A 65 22.76 0.74 -21.37
CA ASP A 65 22.57 -0.57 -20.73
C ASP A 65 21.24 -0.63 -19.96
N GLU A 66 20.57 -1.78 -19.99
CA GLU A 66 19.25 -1.95 -19.39
C GLU A 66 19.26 -1.79 -17.86
N ASN A 67 20.28 -2.32 -17.18
CA ASN A 67 20.36 -2.22 -15.72
C ASN A 67 20.67 -0.78 -15.28
N GLU A 68 21.55 -0.09 -16.03
CA GLU A 68 21.84 1.33 -15.81
C GLU A 68 20.58 2.19 -16.03
N ALA A 69 19.87 1.98 -17.14
CA ALA A 69 18.62 2.66 -17.44
C ALA A 69 17.56 2.44 -16.36
N PHE A 70 17.40 1.20 -15.88
CA PHE A 70 16.44 0.86 -14.84
C PHE A 70 16.80 1.44 -13.48
N LEU A 71 18.09 1.52 -13.13
CA LEU A 71 18.54 2.17 -11.89
C LEU A 71 18.15 3.66 -11.87
N ILE A 72 18.35 4.36 -12.98
CA ILE A 72 17.96 5.77 -13.14
C ILE A 72 16.43 5.90 -13.06
N ALA A 73 15.70 5.02 -13.74
CA ALA A 73 14.24 5.00 -13.71
C ALA A 73 13.68 4.79 -12.29
N LYS A 74 14.29 3.89 -11.52
CA LYS A 74 13.90 3.62 -10.14
C LYS A 74 14.09 4.83 -9.25
N GLU A 75 15.20 5.55 -9.40
CA GLU A 75 15.44 6.77 -8.62
C GLU A 75 14.50 7.90 -9.06
N SER A 76 14.16 7.99 -10.35
CA SER A 76 13.27 9.05 -10.85
C SER A 76 11.83 8.94 -10.36
N ILE A 77 11.31 7.73 -10.11
CA ILE A 77 9.94 7.54 -9.60
C ILE A 77 9.86 7.41 -8.07
N LYS A 78 11.01 7.33 -7.38
CA LYS A 78 11.09 6.94 -5.96
C LYS A 78 10.24 7.79 -5.02
N GLN A 79 10.20 9.09 -5.25
CA GLN A 79 9.41 10.00 -4.44
C GLN A 79 7.91 9.75 -4.65
N ASP A 80 7.48 9.62 -5.90
CA ASP A 80 6.07 9.52 -6.24
C ASP A 80 5.52 8.14 -5.87
N ILE A 81 6.21 7.04 -6.23
CA ILE A 81 5.80 5.70 -5.79
C ILE A 81 5.78 5.58 -4.26
N GLY A 82 6.62 6.34 -3.55
CA GLY A 82 6.61 6.42 -2.09
C GLY A 82 5.34 7.03 -1.52
N LYS A 83 4.73 8.02 -2.20
CA LYS A 83 3.45 8.61 -1.81
C LYS A 83 2.32 7.61 -2.01
N GLU A 84 2.23 7.01 -3.20
CA GLU A 84 1.16 6.06 -3.52
C GLU A 84 1.19 4.81 -2.61
N LEU A 85 2.40 4.35 -2.24
CA LEU A 85 2.58 3.27 -1.27
C LEU A 85 2.15 3.69 0.14
N ALA A 86 2.39 4.94 0.53
CA ALA A 86 1.94 5.47 1.82
C ALA A 86 0.41 5.63 1.86
N ASP A 87 -0.21 6.04 0.75
CA ASP A 87 -1.67 6.15 0.63
C ASP A 87 -2.34 4.76 0.69
N CYS A 88 -1.77 3.76 0.00
CA CYS A 88 -2.16 2.36 0.15
C CYS A 88 -2.12 1.92 1.63
N LEU A 89 -1.02 2.23 2.32
CA LEU A 89 -0.84 1.88 3.73
C LEU A 89 -1.86 2.58 4.63
N ALA A 90 -2.20 3.85 4.36
CA ALA A 90 -3.17 4.60 5.13
C ALA A 90 -4.58 3.97 5.06
N TYR A 91 -5.02 3.54 3.88
CA TYR A 91 -6.32 2.86 3.73
C TYR A 91 -6.33 1.44 4.32
N LEU A 92 -5.21 0.71 4.23
CA LEU A 92 -5.05 -0.58 4.91
C LEU A 92 -5.14 -0.40 6.43
N LEU A 93 -4.41 0.56 7.00
CA LEU A 93 -4.45 0.88 8.43
C LEU A 93 -5.86 1.26 8.88
N LYS A 94 -6.66 1.93 8.04
CA LYS A 94 -8.06 2.20 8.35
C LYS A 94 -8.88 0.92 8.52
N PHE A 95 -8.66 -0.11 7.69
CA PHE A 95 -9.28 -1.41 7.89
C PHE A 95 -8.82 -2.06 9.20
N TYR A 96 -7.51 -2.11 9.47
CA TYR A 96 -7.00 -2.67 10.73
C TYR A 96 -7.62 -1.98 11.94
N ASN A 97 -7.71 -0.65 11.93
CA ASN A 97 -8.30 0.14 13.01
C ASN A 97 -9.81 -0.08 13.15
N TYR A 98 -10.54 -0.22 12.05
CA TYR A 98 -11.99 -0.46 12.10
C TYR A 98 -12.34 -1.86 12.63
N PHE A 99 -11.53 -2.87 12.29
CA PHE A 99 -11.74 -4.24 12.78
C PHE A 99 -11.06 -4.52 14.11
N ASP A 100 -10.46 -3.52 14.76
CA ASP A 100 -9.67 -3.65 15.98
C ASP A 100 -8.58 -4.75 15.90
N ILE A 101 -7.92 -4.84 14.75
CA ILE A 101 -6.84 -5.80 14.49
C ILE A 101 -5.50 -5.10 14.75
N ASP A 102 -4.65 -5.71 15.58
CA ASP A 102 -3.24 -5.31 15.70
C ASP A 102 -2.49 -5.70 14.41
N LEU A 103 -2.09 -4.69 13.62
CA LEU A 103 -1.43 -4.91 12.34
C LEU A 103 -0.13 -5.70 12.50
N GLU A 104 0.65 -5.35 13.53
CA GLU A 104 2.00 -5.87 13.70
C GLU A 104 1.98 -7.35 14.08
N GLU A 105 1.13 -7.71 15.05
CA GLU A 105 0.89 -9.09 15.45
C GLU A 105 0.35 -9.91 14.28
N SER A 106 -0.71 -9.43 13.61
CA SER A 106 -1.32 -10.11 12.46
C SER A 106 -0.31 -10.35 11.33
N PHE A 107 0.56 -9.37 11.04
CA PHE A 107 1.60 -9.50 10.03
C PHE A 107 2.63 -10.57 10.39
N TYR A 108 3.16 -10.55 11.63
CA TYR A 108 4.19 -11.51 12.04
C TYR A 108 3.64 -12.94 12.13
N GLU A 109 2.41 -13.12 12.62
CA GLU A 109 1.73 -14.42 12.59
C GLU A 109 1.62 -14.95 11.16
N LYS A 110 1.22 -14.10 10.22
CA LYS A 110 1.11 -14.49 8.82
C LYS A 110 2.46 -14.87 8.22
N MET A 111 3.53 -14.13 8.52
CA MET A 111 4.88 -14.43 8.03
C MET A 111 5.44 -15.72 8.61
N LEU A 112 5.14 -16.02 9.88
CA LEU A 112 5.49 -17.30 10.51
C LEU A 112 4.77 -18.46 9.80
N GLU A 113 3.46 -18.30 9.53
CA GLU A 113 2.68 -19.27 8.78
C GLU A 113 3.29 -19.55 7.40
N VAL A 114 3.63 -18.50 6.64
CA VAL A 114 4.27 -18.62 5.31
C VAL A 114 5.61 -19.35 5.40
N ARG A 115 6.43 -19.05 6.42
CA ARG A 115 7.71 -19.74 6.65
C ARG A 115 7.52 -21.24 6.88
N VAL A 116 6.52 -21.62 7.67
CA VAL A 116 6.22 -23.04 7.96
C VAL A 116 5.64 -23.75 6.73
N ARG A 117 4.79 -23.08 5.93
CA ARG A 117 4.23 -23.64 4.69
C ARG A 117 5.31 -23.98 3.65
N LYS A 118 6.34 -23.14 3.49
CA LYS A 118 7.46 -23.42 2.59
C LYS A 118 8.23 -24.71 2.92
N ASN A 119 8.11 -25.24 4.14
CA ASN A 119 8.71 -26.51 4.53
C ASN A 119 7.85 -27.74 4.19
N LYS A 120 6.69 -27.57 3.53
CA LYS A 120 5.76 -28.66 3.19
C LYS A 120 5.63 -28.95 1.69
N ASP A 121 6.28 -28.16 0.84
CA ASP A 121 6.28 -28.35 -0.62
C ASP A 121 7.63 -28.93 -1.14
N LEU A 122 8.29 -29.76 -0.31
CA LEU A 122 9.36 -30.69 -0.74
C LEU A 122 8.80 -32.12 -0.73
#